data_AF-A0A5J4DQS4-F1
#
_entry.id   AF-A0A5J4DQS4-F1
#
_cell.length_a   1.000
_cell.length_b   1.000
_cell.length_c   1.000
_cell.angle_alpha   90.00
_cell.angle_beta   90.00
_cell.angle_gamma   90.00
#
_symmetry.space_group_name_H-M   'P 1'
#
loop_
_entity.id
_entity.type
_entity.pdbx_description
1 polymer ?
#
loop_
_entity_poly.entity_id
_entity_poly.type
_entity_poly.pdbx_seq_one_letter_code
_entity_poly.pdbx_strand_id
1 'polypeptide(L)' 'MMTEPPKSEGSEGSEENCPICNKPKSKHTPEKVLECSKKMREFQDAKEDKSEK' A
#
# COMPACT_ATOMS: atom_id res chain seq x y z
N MET A 1 -27.47 11.81 29.29
CA MET A 1 -26.09 11.77 29.81
C MET A 1 -25.30 10.88 28.87
N MET A 2 -24.15 11.38 28.38
CA MET A 2 -23.13 10.67 27.57
C MET A 2 -23.50 10.34 26.10
N THR A 3 -23.33 11.31 25.21
CA THR A 3 -23.03 11.03 23.79
C THR A 3 -21.53 10.78 23.71
N GLU A 4 -21.15 9.50 23.73
CA GLU A 4 -19.78 9.10 23.46
C GLU A 4 -19.49 9.36 21.97
N PRO A 5 -18.42 10.10 21.60
CA PRO A 5 -17.99 10.12 20.22
C PRO A 5 -17.49 8.70 19.87
N PRO A 6 -17.94 8.06 18.78
CA PRO A 6 -17.21 6.89 18.31
C PRO A 6 -15.81 7.39 17.99
N LYS A 7 -14.83 6.90 18.76
CA LYS A 7 -13.41 7.05 18.43
C LYS A 7 -13.30 6.74 16.95
N SER A 8 -12.92 7.72 16.13
CA SER A 8 -12.38 7.42 14.81
C SER A 8 -11.06 6.70 15.04
N GLU A 9 -11.17 5.43 15.41
CA GLU A 9 -10.09 4.46 15.53
C GLU A 9 -9.75 3.95 14.12
N GLY A 10 -9.55 4.90 13.21
CA GLY A 10 -9.30 4.68 11.81
C GLY A 10 -8.06 5.44 11.40
N SER A 11 -6.91 4.81 11.65
CA SER A 11 -5.66 5.03 10.89
C SER A 11 -4.69 6.09 11.40
N GLU A 12 -4.52 6.25 12.71
CA GLU A 12 -3.26 6.75 13.27
C GLU A 12 -2.30 5.55 13.41
N GLY A 13 -1.39 5.37 12.44
CA GLY A 13 -0.18 4.56 12.64
C GLY A 13 -0.22 3.10 12.16
N SER A 14 -1.14 2.68 11.28
CA SER A 14 -0.91 1.45 10.52
C SER A 14 0.20 1.72 9.50
N GLU A 15 1.45 1.42 9.87
CA GLU A 15 2.59 1.43 8.93
C GLU A 15 2.17 0.68 7.66
N GLU A 16 1.89 1.44 6.60
CA GLU A 16 1.40 0.88 5.36
C GLU A 16 2.52 -0.01 4.80
N ASN A 17 2.27 -1.32 4.76
CA ASN A 17 3.24 -2.27 4.26
C ASN A 17 3.26 -2.21 2.73
N CYS A 18 4.45 -2.29 2.14
CA CYS A 18 4.60 -2.32 0.71
C CYS A 18 4.02 -3.64 0.16
N PRO A 19 3.07 -3.61 -0.78
CA PRO A 19 2.45 -4.83 -1.33
C PRO A 19 3.41 -5.70 -2.16
N ILE A 20 4.60 -5.19 -2.49
CA ILE A 20 5.60 -5.89 -3.30
C ILE A 20 6.58 -6.69 -2.45
N CYS A 21 7.04 -6.11 -1.33
CA CYS A 21 8.06 -6.73 -0.49
C CYS A 21 7.60 -6.99 0.95
N ASN A 22 6.35 -6.63 1.28
CA ASN A 22 5.71 -6.79 2.58
C ASN A 22 6.48 -6.17 3.75
N LYS A 23 7.33 -5.16 3.47
CA LYS A 23 8.02 -4.36 4.48
C LYS A 23 7.26 -3.05 4.71
N PRO A 24 7.31 -2.47 5.92
CA PRO A 24 6.72 -1.17 6.17
C PRO A 24 7.35 -0.14 5.24
N LYS A 25 6.53 0.68 4.57
CA LYS A 25 7.00 1.73 3.65
C LYS A 25 7.95 2.70 4.34
N SER A 26 7.81 2.90 5.66
CA SER A 26 8.71 3.68 6.50
C SER A 26 10.17 3.17 6.51
N LYS A 27 10.42 1.89 6.22
CA LYS A 27 11.77 1.31 6.14
C LYS A 27 12.34 1.29 4.72
N HIS A 28 11.64 1.87 3.74
CA HIS A 28 12.15 1.93 2.38
C HIS A 28 13.13 3.07 2.20
N THR A 29 14.27 2.78 1.59
CA THR A 29 15.11 3.82 0.98
C THR A 29 14.43 4.36 -0.28
N PRO A 30 14.76 5.58 -0.74
CA PRO A 30 14.20 6.13 -1.98
C PRO A 30 14.37 5.19 -3.18
N GLU A 31 15.52 4.52 -3.29
CA GLU A 31 15.75 3.48 -4.31
C GLU A 31 14.77 2.31 -4.18
N LYS A 32 14.51 1.85 -2.94
CA LYS A 32 13.58 0.74 -2.69
C LYS A 32 12.13 1.12 -2.96
N VAL A 33 11.75 2.37 -2.70
CA VAL A 33 10.43 2.90 -3.07
C VAL A 33 10.24 2.85 -4.59
N LEU A 34 11.23 3.33 -5.35
CA LEU A 34 11.20 3.32 -6.82
C LEU A 34 11.15 1.90 -7.38
N GLU A 35 11.97 1.00 -6.85
CA GLU A 35 11.98 -0.41 -7.27
C GLU A 35 10.62 -1.07 -7.04
N CYS A 36 10.04 -0.92 -5.84
CA CYS A 36 8.74 -1.49 -5.54
C CYS A 36 7.63 -0.85 -6.38
N SER A 37 7.67 0.47 -6.59
CA SER A 37 6.67 1.16 -7.42
C SER A 37 6.73 0.70 -8.88
N LYS A 38 7.94 0.51 -9.43
CA LYS A 38 8.13 -0.02 -10.77
C LYS A 38 7.57 -1.44 -10.90
N LYS A 39 7.90 -2.31 -9.94
CA LYS A 39 7.41 -3.69 -9.91
C LYS A 39 5.88 -3.74 -9.79
N MET A 40 5.28 -2.87 -8.97
CA MET A 40 3.82 -2.75 -8.86
C MET A 40 3.14 -2.38 -10.18
N ARG A 41 3.78 -1.55 -11.01
CA ARG A 41 3.28 -1.21 -12.34
C ARG A 41 3.35 -2.41 -13.28
N GLU A 42 4.45 -3.16 -13.30
CA GLU A 42 4.59 -4.38 -14.11
C GLU A 42 3.57 -5.46 -13.74
N PHE A 43 3.24 -5.60 -12.44
CA PHE A 43 2.20 -6.53 -11.99
C PHE A 43 0.78 -6.12 -12.40
N GLN A 44 0.48 -4.82 -12.53
CA GLN A 44 -0.82 -4.34 -13.01
C GLN A 44 -0.93 -4.46 -14.54
N ASP A 45 0.12 -4.07 -15.25
CA ASP A 45 0.20 -4.16 -16.71
C ASP A 45 0.03 -5.62 -17.19
N ALA A 46 0.67 -6.58 -16.50
CA ALA A 46 0.50 -8.01 -16.78
C ALA A 46 -0.92 -8.57 -16.51
N LYS A 47 -1.79 -7.83 -15.80
CA LYS A 47 -3.18 -8.24 -15.59
C LYS A 47 -4.15 -7.62 -16.60
N GLU A 48 -3.83 -6.46 -17.17
CA GLU A 48 -4.67 -5.86 -18.22
C GLU A 48 -4.56 -6.63 -19.55
N ASP A 49 -3.41 -7.24 -19.86
CA ASP A 49 -3.22 -8.09 -21.05
C ASP A 49 -4.09 -9.37 -21.06
N LYS A 50 -4.76 -9.71 -19.95
CA LYS A 50 -5.67 -10.86 -19.86
C LYS A 50 -7.15 -10.51 -19.97
N SER A 51 -7.51 -9.23 -20.05
CA SER A 51 -8.91 -8.82 -20.21
C SER A 51 -9.33 -8.57 -21.66
N GLU A 52 -8.40 -8.68 -22.62
CA GLU A 52 -8.63 -8.37 -24.03
C GLU A 52 -8.28 -9.52 -25.01
N LYS A 53 -8.39 -10.79 -24.60
CA LYS A 53 -8.28 -11.91 -25.54
C LYS A 53 -9.23 -13.08 -25.24
#